data_AF-A0A329QHZ1-F1
#
_entry.id   AF-A0A329QHZ1-F1
#
_cell.length_a   1.000
_cell.length_b   1.000
_cell.length_c   1.000
_cell.angle_alpha   90.00
_cell.angle_beta   90.00
_cell.angle_gamma   90.00
#
_symmetry.space_group_name_H-M   'P 1'
#
loop_
_entity.id
_entity.type
_entity.pdbx_description
1 polymer ?
#
loop_
_entity_poly.entity_id
_entity_poly.type
_entity_poly.pdbx_seq_one_letter_code
_entity_poly.pdbx_strand_id
1 'polypeptide(L)'
;MRKVTFTGKNTSISKYGHRFVPGKPILVDAEIAEKLSQEEHFTVEDIQPDPAPPADDSGKDDGPNLTLLKEQAKAAGIKGYSSMNKQELTDALAALPQKDDPYANAPTS
;
A
#
# COMPACT_ATOMS: atom_id res chain seq x y z
N MET A 1 13.39 -13.11 -16.98
CA MET A 1 12.31 -14.09 -16.75
C MET A 1 11.27 -13.42 -15.86
N ARG A 2 9.98 -13.67 -16.10
CA ARG A 2 8.87 -13.12 -15.32
C ARG A 2 7.98 -14.23 -14.78
N LYS A 3 7.34 -13.99 -13.64
CA LYS A 3 6.42 -14.92 -13.00
C LYS A 3 5.02 -14.66 -13.55
N VAL A 4 4.38 -15.69 -14.08
CA VAL A 4 3.04 -15.58 -14.66
C VAL A 4 2.10 -16.55 -13.98
N THR A 5 0.98 -16.02 -13.49
CA THR A 5 -0.08 -16.76 -12.81
C THR A 5 -1.33 -16.73 -13.66
N PHE A 6 -1.89 -17.90 -13.97
CA PHE A 6 -3.18 -17.99 -14.63
C PHE A 6 -4.31 -17.96 -13.60
N THR A 7 -5.28 -17.08 -13.80
CA THR A 7 -6.43 -16.84 -12.90
C THR A 7 -7.77 -17.32 -13.48
N GLY A 8 -7.75 -17.91 -14.68
CA GLY A 8 -8.95 -18.40 -15.34
C GLY A 8 -9.63 -19.57 -14.62
N LYS A 9 -10.97 -19.64 -14.70
CA LYS A 9 -11.80 -20.63 -13.98
C LYS A 9 -11.96 -21.99 -14.71
N ASN A 10 -11.47 -22.12 -15.94
CA ASN A 10 -11.91 -23.15 -16.88
C ASN A 10 -10.99 -24.38 -17.04
N THR A 11 -10.13 -24.67 -16.06
CA THR A 11 -9.06 -25.69 -16.10
C THR A 11 -7.79 -25.23 -16.84
N SER A 12 -6.67 -25.95 -16.63
CA SER A 12 -5.34 -25.55 -17.09
C SER A 12 -5.30 -25.24 -18.59
N ILE A 13 -4.62 -24.16 -18.98
CA ILE A 13 -4.44 -23.77 -20.38
C ILE A 13 -2.99 -24.00 -20.81
N SER A 14 -2.76 -24.40 -22.06
CA SER A 14 -1.41 -24.47 -22.62
C SER A 14 -1.22 -23.36 -23.66
N LYS A 15 -0.23 -22.49 -23.46
CA LYS A 15 0.11 -21.40 -24.38
C LYS A 15 1.63 -21.20 -24.43
N TYR A 16 2.14 -20.82 -25.59
CA TYR A 16 3.57 -20.56 -25.81
C TYR A 16 4.48 -21.72 -25.36
N GLY A 17 4.00 -22.96 -25.49
CA GLY A 17 4.72 -24.16 -25.02
C GLY A 17 4.68 -24.40 -23.50
N HIS A 18 4.03 -23.53 -22.73
CA HIS A 18 3.88 -23.66 -21.28
C HIS A 18 2.45 -24.07 -20.90
N ARG A 19 2.34 -24.95 -19.91
CA ARG A 19 1.05 -25.30 -19.29
C ARG A 19 0.84 -24.46 -18.03
N PHE A 20 -0.17 -23.62 -18.07
CA PHE A 20 -0.61 -22.79 -16.96
C PHE A 20 -1.75 -23.48 -16.21
N VAL A 21 -1.52 -23.75 -14.94
CA VAL A 21 -2.54 -24.29 -14.04
C VAL A 21 -3.10 -23.13 -13.22
N PRO A 22 -4.43 -23.02 -13.04
CA PRO A 22 -5.01 -21.94 -12.28
C PRO A 22 -4.43 -21.86 -10.86
N GLY A 23 -4.02 -20.66 -10.46
CA GLY A 23 -3.41 -20.40 -9.16
C GLY A 23 -1.97 -20.91 -8.98
N LYS A 24 -1.36 -21.52 -10.01
CA LYS A 24 0.06 -21.91 -9.98
C LYS A 24 0.89 -20.97 -10.85
N PRO A 25 1.77 -20.14 -10.25
CA PRO A 25 2.69 -19.31 -11.02
C PRO A 25 3.77 -20.16 -11.68
N ILE A 26 4.14 -19.79 -12.90
CA ILE A 26 5.29 -20.36 -13.62
C ILE A 26 6.21 -19.24 -14.10
N LEU A 27 7.50 -19.55 -14.28
CA LEU A 27 8.46 -18.62 -14.84
C LEU A 27 8.50 -18.76 -16.35
N VAL A 28 8.34 -17.65 -17.06
CA VAL A 28 8.40 -17.58 -18.51
C VAL A 28 9.32 -16.45 -18.95
N ASP A 29 9.67 -16.45 -20.23
CA ASP A 29 10.44 -15.38 -20.84
C ASP A 29 9.68 -14.05 -20.89
N ALA A 30 10.42 -12.95 -20.95
CA ALA A 30 9.85 -11.61 -20.92
C ALA A 30 8.87 -11.38 -22.08
N GLU A 31 9.22 -11.84 -23.29
CA GLU A 31 8.36 -11.73 -24.47
C GLU A 31 7.02 -12.45 -24.29
N ILE A 32 7.04 -13.66 -23.71
CA ILE A 32 5.83 -14.44 -23.42
C ILE A 32 5.00 -13.74 -22.34
N ALA A 33 5.66 -13.24 -21.30
CA ALA A 33 5.01 -12.52 -20.22
C ALA A 33 4.34 -11.22 -20.68
N GLU A 34 4.95 -10.47 -21.60
CA GLU A 34 4.33 -9.27 -22.17
C GLU A 34 3.04 -9.62 -22.93
N LYS A 35 3.08 -10.66 -23.77
CA LYS A 35 1.87 -11.13 -24.47
C LYS A 35 0.77 -11.58 -23.50
N LEU A 36 1.14 -12.26 -22.42
CA LEU A 36 0.19 -12.73 -21.40
C LEU A 36 -0.34 -11.60 -20.53
N SER A 37 0.41 -10.52 -20.32
CA SER A 37 -0.05 -9.35 -19.55
C SER A 37 -1.21 -8.60 -20.20
N GLN A 38 -1.40 -8.78 -21.52
CA GLN A 38 -2.52 -8.23 -22.27
C GLN A 38 -3.79 -9.10 -22.15
N GLU A 39 -3.70 -10.29 -21.57
CA GLU A 39 -4.83 -11.21 -21.40
C GLU A 39 -5.49 -11.07 -20.02
N GLU A 40 -6.82 -11.03 -19.99
CA GLU A 40 -7.60 -10.80 -18.76
C GLU A 40 -7.45 -11.91 -17.70
N HIS A 41 -7.05 -13.11 -18.11
CA HIS A 41 -6.94 -14.28 -17.23
C HIS A 41 -5.49 -14.57 -16.77
N PHE A 42 -4.58 -13.62 -16.95
CA PHE A 42 -3.17 -13.78 -16.58
C PHE A 42 -2.67 -12.62 -15.75
N THR A 43 -1.89 -12.93 -14.72
CA THR A 43 -1.21 -11.97 -13.86
C THR A 43 0.28 -12.16 -14.02
N VAL A 44 0.98 -11.12 -14.46
CA VAL A 44 2.43 -11.13 -14.67
C VAL A 44 3.08 -10.30 -13.57
N GLU A 45 3.97 -10.94 -12.81
CA GLU A 45 4.77 -10.33 -11.75
C GLU A 45 6.25 -10.34 -12.20
N ASP A 46 6.94 -9.22 -12.00
CA ASP A 46 8.38 -9.17 -12.19
C ASP A 46 9.06 -9.83 -10.97
N ILE A 47 9.94 -10.80 -11.20
CA ILE A 47 10.66 -11.49 -10.13
C ILE A 47 11.81 -10.58 -9.70
N GLN A 48 11.52 -9.60 -8.87
CA GLN A 48 12.59 -8.92 -8.16
C GLN A 48 13.14 -9.87 -7.08
N PRO A 49 14.47 -10.04 -6.97
CA PRO A 49 15.05 -10.72 -5.82
C PRO A 49 14.78 -9.86 -4.57
N ASP A 50 13.75 -10.21 -3.81
CA ASP A 50 13.26 -9.49 -2.61
C ASP A 50 14.32 -9.50 -1.47
N PRO A 51 14.27 -8.61 -0.44
CA PRO A 51 13.06 -7.90 -0.05
C PRO A 51 13.20 -6.42 0.29
N ALA A 52 12.42 -5.60 -0.39
CA ALA A 52 11.84 -4.44 0.27
C ALA A 52 10.33 -4.71 0.34
N PRO A 53 9.72 -4.81 1.55
CA PRO A 53 8.28 -4.60 1.63
C PRO A 53 8.01 -3.31 0.85
N PRO A 54 6.97 -3.26 0.00
CA PRO A 54 6.66 -2.04 -0.72
C PRO A 54 6.62 -0.94 0.33
N ALA A 55 7.55 0.00 0.20
CA ALA A 55 7.43 1.29 0.83
C ALA A 55 6.11 1.82 0.29
N ASP A 56 5.08 1.66 1.13
CA ASP A 56 4.07 2.65 1.44
C ASP A 56 4.13 3.84 0.48
N ASP A 57 3.47 3.72 -0.67
CA ASP A 57 2.91 4.85 -1.36
C ASP A 57 1.90 4.38 -2.41
N SER A 58 0.75 5.06 -2.43
CA SER A 58 -0.27 4.99 -3.46
C SER A 58 -1.24 3.80 -3.44
N GLY A 59 -2.34 3.99 -2.68
CA GLY A 59 -3.61 4.10 -3.42
C GLY A 59 -4.83 3.33 -2.94
N LYS A 60 -4.88 2.81 -1.71
CA LYS A 60 -6.15 2.42 -1.06
C LYS A 60 -6.11 2.69 0.45
N ASP A 61 -6.29 3.95 0.82
CA ASP A 61 -6.84 4.28 2.14
C ASP A 61 -8.28 4.75 1.94
N ASP A 62 -9.18 3.77 1.84
CA ASP A 62 -10.61 3.99 2.01
C ASP A 62 -10.85 4.29 3.50
N GLY A 63 -10.57 5.53 3.90
CA GLY A 63 -10.88 6.10 5.22
C GLY A 63 -9.69 6.22 6.18
N PRO A 64 -9.66 7.27 7.02
CA PRO A 64 -8.46 7.76 7.71
C PRO A 64 -7.73 6.64 8.43
N ASN A 65 -6.56 6.27 7.91
CA ASN A 65 -5.76 5.21 8.49
C ASN A 65 -5.36 5.56 9.93
N LEU A 66 -5.43 4.57 10.81
CA LEU A 66 -4.97 4.68 12.19
C LEU A 66 -3.51 5.17 12.28
N THR A 67 -2.71 4.81 11.28
CA THR A 67 -1.32 5.25 11.14
C THR A 67 -1.22 6.78 11.01
N LEU A 68 -2.01 7.40 10.14
CA LEU A 68 -2.02 8.85 9.93
C LEU A 68 -2.45 9.59 11.21
N LEU A 69 -3.48 9.09 11.89
CA LEU A 69 -3.94 9.66 13.17
C LEU A 69 -2.87 9.55 14.26
N LYS A 70 -2.10 8.45 14.30
CA LYS A 70 -0.97 8.31 15.22
C LYS A 70 0.16 9.27 14.90
N GLU A 71 0.46 9.49 13.63
CA GLU A 71 1.48 10.45 13.21
C GLU A 71 1.08 11.89 13.53
N GLN A 72 -0.17 12.27 13.24
CA GLN A 72 -0.71 13.57 13.64
C GLN A 72 -0.64 13.73 15.17
N ALA A 73 -1.03 12.70 15.92
CA ALA A 73 -1.02 12.77 17.38
C ALA A 73 0.39 12.86 17.96
N LYS A 74 1.35 12.17 17.35
CA LYS A 74 2.78 12.31 17.66
C LYS A 74 3.29 13.71 17.35
N ALA A 75 2.98 14.25 16.17
CA ALA A 75 3.38 15.59 15.74
C ALA A 75 2.83 16.66 16.68
N ALA A 76 1.62 16.44 17.19
CA ALA A 76 0.99 17.32 18.15
C ALA A 76 1.36 17.05 19.62
N GLY A 77 2.27 16.10 19.88
CA GLY A 77 2.79 15.83 21.22
C GLY A 77 1.81 15.13 22.17
N ILE A 78 0.78 14.45 21.65
CA ILE A 78 -0.19 13.70 22.46
C ILE A 78 0.51 12.50 23.10
N LYS A 79 0.66 12.52 24.43
CA LYS A 79 1.23 11.39 25.18
C LYS A 79 0.22 10.24 25.23
N GLY A 80 0.69 9.03 24.93
CA GLY A 80 -0.16 7.82 24.92
C GLY A 80 -0.77 7.49 23.55
N TYR A 81 -0.47 8.26 22.50
CA TYR A 81 -0.98 8.03 21.13
C TYR A 81 -0.76 6.60 20.60
N SER A 82 0.31 5.92 21.04
CA SER A 82 0.62 4.55 20.61
C SER A 82 -0.36 3.51 21.18
N SER A 83 -0.97 3.81 22.34
CA SER A 83 -1.95 2.97 23.03
C SER A 83 -3.40 3.43 22.82
N MET A 84 -3.63 4.57 22.14
CA MET A 84 -4.96 5.11 21.85
C MET A 84 -5.57 4.48 20.58
N ASN A 85 -6.89 4.34 20.59
CA ASN A 85 -7.67 3.86 19.43
C ASN A 85 -8.02 5.01 18.47
N LYS A 86 -8.57 4.67 17.29
CA LYS A 86 -8.89 5.62 16.22
C LYS A 86 -9.69 6.82 16.70
N GLN A 87 -10.76 6.55 17.45
CA GLN A 87 -11.63 7.59 18.00
C GLN A 87 -10.90 8.47 19.01
N GLU A 88 -10.12 7.88 19.91
CA GLU A 88 -9.36 8.64 20.91
C GLU A 88 -8.27 9.51 20.29
N LEU A 89 -7.62 9.03 19.22
CA LEU A 89 -6.66 9.83 18.46
C LEU A 89 -7.35 11.00 17.75
N THR A 90 -8.48 10.76 17.09
CA THR A 90 -9.24 11.83 16.42
C THR A 90 -9.78 12.85 17.42
N ASP A 91 -10.30 12.40 18.56
CA ASP A 91 -10.82 13.27 19.61
C ASP A 91 -9.69 14.07 20.27
N ALA A 92 -8.57 13.42 20.63
CA ALA A 92 -7.40 14.10 21.16
C ALA A 92 -6.82 15.11 20.17
N LEU A 93 -6.82 14.78 18.87
CA LEU A 93 -6.39 15.70 17.81
C LEU A 93 -7.32 16.90 17.65
N ALA A 94 -8.64 16.68 17.71
CA ALA A 94 -9.64 17.73 17.63
C ALA A 94 -9.69 18.59 18.91
N ALA A 95 -9.34 18.01 20.06
CA ALA A 95 -9.31 18.65 21.36
C ALA A 95 -8.02 19.46 21.61
N LEU A 96 -7.01 19.34 20.76
CA LEU A 96 -5.83 20.18 20.86
C LEU A 96 -6.20 21.62 20.51
N PRO A 97 -6.12 22.56 21.48
CA PRO A 97 -6.15 23.97 21.12
C PRO A 97 -4.93 24.20 20.24
N GLN A 98 -5.12 24.85 19.08
CA GLN A 98 -4.01 25.37 18.30
C GLN A 98 -3.12 26.15 19.25
N LYS A 99 -2.00 25.54 19.65
CA LYS A 99 -1.09 26.13 20.60
C LYS A 99 -0.22 27.08 19.79
N ASP A 100 -0.79 28.27 19.61
CA ASP A 100 -0.15 29.56 19.82
C ASP A 100 1.30 29.55 19.34
N ASP A 101 1.50 29.92 18.08
CA ASP A 101 2.77 30.41 17.58
C ASP A 101 3.32 31.43 18.59
N PRO A 102 4.44 31.15 19.30
CA PRO A 102 5.00 32.10 20.27
C PRO A 102 5.66 33.32 19.60
N TYR A 103 5.41 33.54 18.31
CA TYR A 103 6.00 34.60 17.49
C TYR A 103 4.96 35.56 16.88
N ALA A 104 3.66 35.36 17.14
CA ALA A 104 2.60 36.21 16.57
C ALA A 104 2.30 37.48 17.40
N ASN A 105 2.94 37.68 18.55
CA ASN A 105 2.75 38.84 19.42
C ASN A 105 4.06 39.53 19.77
N ALA A 106 4.84 39.95 18.77
CA ALA A 106 5.73 41.08 18.96
C ALA A 106 4.90 42.37 18.74
N PRO A 107 4.56 43.16 19.79
CA PRO A 107 4.12 44.52 19.55
C PRO A 107 5.32 45.28 18.99
N THR A 108 5.31 45.56 17.68
CA THR A 108 6.13 46.63 17.13
C THR A 108 5.59 47.93 17.69
N SER A 109 6.17 48.37 18.80
CA SER A 109 5.97 49.68 19.40
C SER A 109 6.76 50.76 18.68
#